data_AF-A0A1Q8VNP7-F1
#
_entry.id   AF-A0A1Q8VNP7-F1
#
_cell.length_a   1.000
_cell.length_b   1.000
_cell.length_c   1.000
_cell.angle_alpha   90.00
_cell.angle_beta   90.00
_cell.angle_gamma   90.00
#
_symmetry.space_group_name_H-M   'P 1'
#
loop_
_entity.id
_entity.type
_entity.pdbx_description
1 polymer ?
#
loop_
_entity_poly.entity_id
_entity_poly.type
_entity_poly.pdbx_seq_one_letter_code
_entity_poly.pdbx_strand_id
1 'polypeptide(L)'
;MTTSHRIPPAPSAPPQPARTAPPVPLPQAGGPGPGAAASDAVILTHDLTKTFDKRTVVEGLNLVVPRGSVYGFLGPNGSGKSTTMKMLLGLLAPTRGRISVLGRPFSSATRAEIMSRTGSMIENPPGYGHLTGAENMRIAAKMQGLSDQQVSRALALVRLTEHKDRLVRTYSLGMKQRLGIALALARQPELLILDEPTNGLDPAGIEEVRRLLVELSDEGVTVMVSSHLLDEIDRMASTLGILSAGRLVFQGTRAELMERSVPDVLVVTPTPQAVLNPQVLAGLVPTQALAALTAAGAPDASASPNPTAVPVTGSATGPTLTPQGVRIPGMSKETVAELINRLVSAGVELHEVRREAQSLEDVFMDLTGRGGVL
;
A
#
# COMPACT_ATOMS: atom_id res chain seq x y z
N MET A 1 -18.80 64.69 47.75
CA MET A 1 -19.90 63.71 47.60
C MET A 1 -19.75 63.07 46.23
N THR A 2 -19.14 61.89 46.16
CA THR A 2 -19.04 61.14 44.90
C THR A 2 -19.04 59.66 45.22
N THR A 3 -19.92 58.96 44.53
CA THR A 3 -20.61 57.74 44.93
C THR A 3 -19.75 56.50 44.70
N SER A 4 -19.65 55.66 45.72
CA SER A 4 -18.96 54.37 45.69
C SER A 4 -19.88 53.31 45.08
N HIS A 5 -19.57 52.81 43.89
CA HIS A 5 -20.25 51.66 43.30
C HIS A 5 -19.36 50.41 43.45
N ARG A 6 -19.67 49.58 44.46
CA ARG A 6 -19.14 48.22 44.57
C ARG A 6 -19.82 47.33 43.54
N ILE A 7 -19.03 46.75 42.64
CA ILE A 7 -19.43 45.63 41.76
C ILE A 7 -19.10 44.32 42.51
N PRO A 8 -20.03 43.37 42.65
CA PRO A 8 -19.75 42.08 43.29
C PRO A 8 -18.90 41.17 42.37
N PRO A 9 -18.07 40.27 42.93
CA PRO A 9 -17.29 39.33 42.12
C PRO A 9 -18.20 38.27 41.47
N ALA A 10 -17.87 37.89 40.23
CA ALA A 10 -18.57 36.86 39.46
C ALA A 10 -18.40 35.46 40.10
N PRO A 11 -19.37 34.55 39.92
CA PRO A 11 -19.30 33.20 40.47
C PRO A 11 -18.21 32.37 39.78
N SER A 12 -17.49 31.60 40.60
CA SER A 12 -16.46 30.63 40.20
C SER A 12 -17.00 29.57 39.24
N ALA A 13 -16.31 29.40 38.11
CA ALA A 13 -16.60 28.37 37.11
C ALA A 13 -16.47 26.94 37.68
N PRO A 14 -17.29 25.98 37.23
CA PRO A 14 -17.21 24.59 37.68
C PRO A 14 -15.90 23.92 37.22
N PRO A 15 -15.39 22.91 37.96
CA PRO A 15 -14.14 22.24 37.63
C PRO A 15 -14.27 21.48 36.30
N GLN A 16 -13.32 21.69 35.39
CA GLN A 16 -13.21 20.90 34.16
C GLN A 16 -12.90 19.44 34.50
N PRO A 17 -13.51 18.45 33.80
CA PRO A 17 -13.17 17.06 33.99
C PRO A 17 -11.71 16.81 33.58
N ALA A 18 -11.02 15.99 34.37
CA ALA A 18 -9.62 15.63 34.19
C ALA A 18 -9.35 15.20 32.74
N ARG A 19 -8.39 15.88 32.09
CA ARG A 19 -7.85 15.47 30.79
C ARG A 19 -7.24 14.08 30.97
N THR A 20 -7.88 13.07 30.39
CA THR A 20 -7.30 11.75 30.21
C THR A 20 -5.98 11.90 29.46
N ALA A 21 -4.91 11.34 30.03
CA ALA A 21 -3.61 11.28 29.38
C ALA A 21 -3.74 10.63 27.99
N PRO A 22 -2.99 11.08 26.98
CA PRO A 22 -2.98 10.41 25.69
C PRO A 22 -2.51 8.96 25.89
N PRO A 23 -3.08 7.99 25.16
CA PRO A 23 -2.68 6.60 25.27
C PRO A 23 -1.20 6.46 24.94
N VAL A 24 -0.47 5.79 25.83
CA VAL A 24 0.92 5.39 25.62
C VAL A 24 0.99 4.56 24.34
N PRO A 25 1.87 4.86 23.37
CA PRO A 25 2.03 4.05 22.18
C PRO A 25 2.47 2.63 22.57
N LEU A 26 1.73 1.63 22.10
CA LEU A 26 2.12 0.24 22.19
C LEU A 26 3.45 0.02 21.44
N PRO A 27 4.37 -0.80 21.97
CA PRO A 27 5.61 -1.14 21.28
C PRO A 27 5.28 -1.86 19.97
N GLN A 28 5.81 -1.35 18.86
CA GLN A 28 5.70 -2.01 17.56
C GLN A 28 6.29 -3.41 17.67
N ALA A 29 5.49 -4.43 17.33
CA ALA A 29 5.90 -5.83 17.34
C ALA A 29 7.20 -5.99 16.54
N GLY A 30 8.18 -6.64 17.18
CA GLY A 30 9.58 -6.68 16.75
C GLY A 30 9.75 -7.00 15.26
N GLY A 31 10.36 -6.05 14.55
CA GLY A 31 11.10 -6.39 13.34
C GLY A 31 12.25 -7.35 13.68
N PRO A 32 12.78 -8.08 12.69
CA PRO A 32 13.94 -8.94 12.90
C PRO A 32 15.05 -8.11 13.55
N GLY A 33 15.67 -8.66 14.60
CA GLY A 33 16.68 -7.96 15.40
C GLY A 33 17.86 -7.45 14.55
N PRO A 34 18.67 -6.51 15.07
CA PRO A 34 19.61 -5.67 14.27
C PRO A 34 20.81 -6.40 13.66
N GLY A 35 20.84 -7.75 13.61
CA GLY A 35 22.09 -8.50 13.47
C GLY A 35 22.43 -9.02 12.07
N ALA A 36 21.48 -9.21 11.16
CA ALA A 36 21.77 -9.90 9.88
C ALA A 36 21.09 -9.31 8.62
N ALA A 37 19.89 -8.73 8.75
CA ALA A 37 19.17 -8.14 7.60
C ALA A 37 19.60 -6.68 7.28
N ALA A 38 20.26 -6.00 8.21
CA ALA A 38 20.65 -4.59 8.04
C ALA A 38 21.93 -4.40 7.20
N SER A 39 22.75 -5.43 7.01
CA SER A 39 24.05 -5.31 6.33
C SER A 39 23.97 -5.24 4.80
N ASP A 40 22.84 -5.63 4.19
CA ASP A 40 22.67 -5.62 2.72
C ASP A 40 21.41 -4.87 2.24
N ALA A 41 20.93 -3.92 3.03
CA ALA A 41 19.82 -3.05 2.65
C ALA A 41 20.30 -1.87 1.79
N VAL A 42 19.59 -1.59 0.69
CA VAL A 42 19.82 -0.44 -0.19
C VAL A 42 19.09 0.80 0.27
N ILE A 43 17.89 0.69 0.84
CA ILE A 43 17.20 1.80 1.50
C ILE A 43 16.95 1.43 2.96
N LEU A 44 17.33 2.32 3.87
CA LEU A 44 17.00 2.26 5.28
C LEU A 44 16.41 3.60 5.73
N THR A 45 15.31 3.55 6.47
CA THR A 45 14.77 4.74 7.15
C THR A 45 14.61 4.49 8.64
N HIS A 46 14.79 5.55 9.43
CA HIS A 46 14.64 5.51 10.88
C HIS A 46 13.76 6.66 11.35
N ASP A 47 12.61 6.35 11.93
CA ASP A 47 11.59 7.28 12.44
C ASP A 47 11.23 8.38 11.41
N LEU A 48 11.21 8.02 10.12
CA LEU A 48 11.02 8.98 9.04
C LEU A 48 9.61 9.57 9.12
N THR A 49 9.55 10.89 9.35
CA THR A 49 8.29 11.58 9.58
C THR A 49 8.23 12.83 8.69
N LYS A 50 7.06 13.05 8.09
CA LYS A 50 6.74 14.27 7.36
C LYS A 50 5.41 14.85 7.83
N THR A 51 5.48 16.11 8.27
CA THR A 51 4.34 16.93 8.64
C THR A 51 4.31 18.16 7.76
N PHE A 52 3.15 18.43 7.18
CA PHE A 52 2.83 19.67 6.48
C PHE A 52 1.90 20.47 7.38
N ASP A 53 2.36 21.64 7.84
CA ASP A 53 1.66 22.47 8.81
C ASP A 53 1.21 21.68 10.04
N LYS A 54 -0.08 21.37 10.16
CA LYS A 54 -0.69 20.62 11.26
C LYS A 54 -1.00 19.16 10.93
N ARG A 55 -0.74 18.71 9.69
CA ARG A 55 -1.09 17.37 9.21
C ARG A 55 0.16 16.52 8.99
N THR A 56 0.31 15.48 9.79
CA THR A 56 1.32 14.44 9.58
C THR A 56 0.85 13.50 8.45
N VAL A 57 1.66 13.38 7.40
CA VAL A 57 1.37 12.55 6.21
C VAL A 57 2.16 11.25 6.24
N VAL A 58 3.36 11.28 6.82
CA VAL A 58 4.19 10.08 7.07
C VAL A 58 4.64 10.16 8.51
N GLU A 59 4.49 9.09 9.28
CA GLU A 59 4.78 9.09 10.71
C GLU A 59 5.62 7.88 11.13
N GLY A 60 6.86 8.16 11.55
CA GLY A 60 7.74 7.15 12.13
C GLY A 60 8.05 5.96 11.23
N LEU A 61 8.19 6.20 9.93
CA LEU A 61 8.37 5.16 8.93
C LEU A 61 9.78 4.54 9.01
N ASN A 62 9.84 3.22 9.20
CA ASN A 62 11.07 2.43 9.24
C ASN A 62 11.09 1.41 8.09
N LEU A 63 11.60 1.83 6.94
CA LEU A 63 11.73 1.00 5.75
C LEU A 63 13.06 0.27 5.75
N VAL A 64 13.03 -0.98 5.27
CA VAL A 64 14.21 -1.79 4.96
C VAL A 64 13.99 -2.41 3.59
N VAL A 65 14.72 -1.91 2.59
CA VAL A 65 14.66 -2.40 1.22
C VAL A 65 15.93 -3.22 0.93
N PRO A 66 15.84 -4.55 0.79
CA PRO A 66 16.99 -5.40 0.51
C PRO A 66 17.61 -5.11 -0.87
N ARG A 67 18.92 -5.31 -1.01
CA ARG A 67 19.61 -5.24 -2.29
C ARG A 67 19.07 -6.28 -3.29
N GLY A 68 18.99 -5.90 -4.56
CA GLY A 68 18.61 -6.80 -5.66
C GLY A 68 17.17 -7.32 -5.56
N SER A 69 16.34 -6.65 -4.76
CA SER A 69 14.93 -7.01 -4.58
C SER A 69 14.02 -6.09 -5.39
N VAL A 70 12.91 -6.65 -5.88
CA VAL A 70 11.70 -5.88 -6.17
C VAL A 70 10.93 -5.69 -4.87
N TYR A 71 10.98 -4.46 -4.36
CA TYR A 71 10.26 -4.02 -3.18
C TYR A 71 8.95 -3.33 -3.56
N GLY A 72 7.84 -3.99 -3.23
CA GLY A 72 6.49 -3.47 -3.43
C GLY A 72 6.07 -2.54 -2.30
N PHE A 73 5.78 -1.28 -2.59
CA PHE A 73 5.31 -0.31 -1.61
C PHE A 73 3.82 -0.03 -1.79
N LEU A 74 2.99 -0.70 -0.99
CA LEU A 74 1.55 -0.73 -1.15
C LEU A 74 0.82 0.18 -0.18
N GLY A 75 -0.38 0.58 -0.57
CA GLY A 75 -1.29 1.29 0.32
C GLY A 75 -2.34 2.05 -0.47
N PRO A 76 -3.46 2.44 0.16
CA PRO A 76 -4.48 3.23 -0.49
C PRO A 76 -3.96 4.62 -0.89
N ASN A 77 -4.75 5.32 -1.71
CA ASN A 77 -4.45 6.70 -2.07
C ASN A 77 -4.42 7.60 -0.82
N GLY A 78 -3.42 8.47 -0.76
CA GLY A 78 -3.21 9.34 0.40
C GLY A 78 -2.56 8.66 1.61
N SER A 79 -2.13 7.40 1.52
CA SER A 79 -1.42 6.72 2.62
C SER A 79 -0.01 7.26 2.89
N GLY A 80 0.56 8.08 1.99
CA GLY A 80 1.88 8.68 2.14
C GLY A 80 2.96 8.10 1.21
N LYS A 81 2.61 7.24 0.25
CA LYS A 81 3.56 6.57 -0.66
C LYS A 81 4.44 7.55 -1.44
N SER A 82 3.84 8.39 -2.27
CA SER A 82 4.55 9.38 -3.09
C SER A 82 5.30 10.40 -2.22
N THR A 83 4.78 10.75 -1.04
CA THR A 83 5.49 11.64 -0.10
C THR A 83 6.77 10.99 0.43
N THR A 84 6.71 9.72 0.78
CA THR A 84 7.88 8.93 1.19
C THR A 84 8.90 8.84 0.08
N MET A 85 8.50 8.49 -1.13
CA MET A 85 9.41 8.38 -2.27
C MET A 85 10.06 9.73 -2.63
N LYS A 86 9.30 10.83 -2.57
CA LYS A 86 9.86 12.19 -2.72
C LYS A 86 10.92 12.51 -1.67
N MET A 87 10.78 12.01 -0.43
CA MET A 87 11.82 12.15 0.59
C MET A 87 13.05 11.30 0.29
N LEU A 88 12.88 10.07 -0.19
CA LEU A 88 13.99 9.17 -0.58
C LEU A 88 14.82 9.74 -1.75
N LEU A 89 14.18 10.51 -2.64
CA LEU A 89 14.85 11.23 -3.75
C LEU A 89 15.37 12.63 -3.35
N GLY A 90 15.14 13.06 -2.11
CA GLY A 90 15.48 14.40 -1.63
C GLY A 90 14.69 15.53 -2.30
N LEU A 91 13.61 15.22 -3.01
CA LEU A 91 12.67 16.22 -3.55
C LEU A 91 11.87 16.90 -2.42
N LEU A 92 11.81 16.25 -1.26
CA LEU A 92 11.16 16.75 -0.06
C LEU A 92 12.04 16.45 1.16
N ALA A 93 12.31 17.45 2.01
CA ALA A 93 13.02 17.21 3.26
C ALA A 93 12.08 16.57 4.30
N PRO A 94 12.54 15.56 5.07
CA PRO A 94 11.77 15.05 6.21
C PRO A 94 11.63 16.11 7.30
N THR A 95 10.56 16.03 8.09
CA THR A 95 10.40 16.86 9.29
C THR A 95 11.30 16.35 10.42
N ARG A 96 11.42 15.04 10.55
CA ARG A 96 12.37 14.35 11.43
C ARG A 96 12.66 12.94 10.91
N GLY A 97 13.63 12.28 11.52
CA GLY A 97 14.08 10.95 11.13
C GLY A 97 15.29 10.97 10.21
N ARG A 98 15.76 9.79 9.82
CA ARG A 98 16.98 9.60 9.01
C ARG A 98 16.70 8.69 7.82
N ILE A 99 17.42 8.95 6.75
CA ILE A 99 17.39 8.14 5.52
C ILE A 99 18.83 7.72 5.23
N SER A 100 19.03 6.47 4.85
CA SER A 100 20.26 5.95 4.26
C SER A 100 19.91 5.26 2.95
N VAL A 101 20.67 5.55 1.91
CA VAL A 101 20.49 4.99 0.56
C VAL A 101 21.84 4.53 0.03
N LEU A 102 21.90 3.33 -0.55
CA LEU A 102 23.12 2.71 -1.06
C LEU A 102 24.26 2.68 -0.02
N GLY A 103 23.91 2.40 1.24
CA GLY A 103 24.85 2.35 2.37
C GLY A 103 25.37 3.72 2.83
N ARG A 104 24.84 4.83 2.30
CA ARG A 104 25.25 6.20 2.65
C ARG A 104 24.12 6.94 3.37
N PRO A 105 24.39 7.66 4.47
CA PRO A 105 23.42 8.59 5.03
C PRO A 105 22.99 9.62 3.98
N PHE A 106 21.70 9.93 3.87
CA PHE A 106 21.20 10.91 2.92
C PHE A 106 21.42 12.33 3.47
N SER A 107 22.39 13.05 2.90
CA SER A 107 22.79 14.39 3.33
C SER A 107 23.21 15.22 2.12
N SER A 108 23.37 16.54 2.29
CA SER A 108 23.84 17.41 1.20
C SER A 108 25.18 16.98 0.60
N ALA A 109 26.07 16.37 1.39
CA ALA A 109 27.39 15.92 0.94
C ALA A 109 27.33 14.63 0.10
N THR A 110 26.39 13.72 0.41
CA THR A 110 26.28 12.39 -0.21
C THR A 110 25.20 12.33 -1.30
N ARG A 111 24.27 13.30 -1.32
CA ARG A 111 23.12 13.31 -2.22
C ARG A 111 23.50 13.18 -3.69
N ALA A 112 24.52 13.90 -4.16
CA ALA A 112 24.92 13.85 -5.56
C ALA A 112 25.40 12.45 -5.99
N GLU A 113 26.21 11.79 -5.14
CA GLU A 113 26.67 10.41 -5.35
C GLU A 113 25.47 9.44 -5.40
N ILE A 114 24.57 9.53 -4.42
CA ILE A 114 23.38 8.66 -4.34
C ILE A 114 22.50 8.83 -5.58
N MET A 115 22.19 10.07 -5.96
CA MET A 115 21.33 10.35 -7.13
C MET A 115 22.00 9.95 -8.45
N SER A 116 23.33 9.98 -8.54
CA SER A 116 24.04 9.51 -9.74
C SER A 116 23.87 8.01 -10.00
N ARG A 117 23.54 7.24 -8.96
CA ARG A 117 23.34 5.78 -8.95
C ARG A 117 21.85 5.39 -8.77
N THR A 118 20.96 6.37 -8.73
CA THR A 118 19.51 6.17 -8.54
C THR A 118 18.75 6.64 -9.78
N GLY A 119 17.98 5.74 -10.39
CA GLY A 119 17.01 6.06 -11.42
C GLY A 119 15.65 6.29 -10.78
N SER A 120 14.86 7.23 -11.29
CA SER A 120 13.51 7.43 -10.77
C SER A 120 12.52 7.90 -11.83
N MET A 121 11.29 7.45 -11.69
CA MET A 121 10.12 8.00 -12.38
C MET A 121 9.03 8.17 -11.32
N ILE A 122 8.81 9.42 -10.90
CA ILE A 122 7.76 9.77 -9.93
C ILE A 122 6.80 10.73 -10.59
N GLU A 123 5.51 10.59 -10.29
CA GLU A 123 4.40 11.30 -10.94
C GLU A 123 4.22 10.87 -12.42
N ASN A 124 3.86 11.80 -13.30
CA ASN A 124 3.56 11.50 -14.70
C ASN A 124 4.84 11.20 -15.51
N PRO A 125 4.73 10.34 -16.56
CA PRO A 125 5.87 10.03 -17.42
C PRO A 125 6.49 11.30 -18.00
N PRO A 126 7.80 11.54 -17.76
CA PRO A 126 8.46 12.71 -18.26
C PRO A 126 8.64 12.64 -19.78
N GLY A 127 8.41 13.76 -20.48
CA GLY A 127 8.75 13.86 -21.89
C GLY A 127 8.12 15.06 -22.60
N TYR A 128 8.90 15.68 -23.49
CA TYR A 128 8.43 16.72 -24.39
C TYR A 128 7.64 16.08 -25.53
N GLY A 129 6.32 16.24 -25.51
CA GLY A 129 5.41 15.65 -26.51
C GLY A 129 5.66 16.09 -27.95
N HIS A 130 6.22 17.28 -28.14
CA HIS A 130 6.57 17.82 -29.46
C HIS A 130 7.92 17.31 -30.00
N LEU A 131 8.67 16.53 -29.21
CA LEU A 131 9.91 15.88 -29.60
C LEU A 131 9.69 14.37 -29.75
N THR A 132 10.61 13.73 -30.46
CA THR A 132 10.69 12.27 -30.59
C THR A 132 11.22 11.61 -29.32
N GLY A 133 11.03 10.30 -29.16
CA GLY A 133 11.62 9.55 -28.05
C GLY A 133 13.15 9.65 -28.03
N ALA A 134 13.79 9.57 -29.20
CA ALA A 134 15.23 9.72 -29.35
C ALA A 134 15.73 11.12 -28.96
N GLU A 135 14.99 12.18 -29.30
CA GLU A 135 15.34 13.55 -28.89
C GLU A 135 15.19 13.76 -27.38
N ASN A 136 14.14 13.22 -26.77
CA ASN A 136 13.98 13.23 -25.31
C ASN A 136 15.17 12.54 -24.62
N MET A 137 15.55 11.36 -25.11
CA MET A 137 16.74 10.65 -24.59
C MET A 137 18.03 11.43 -24.82
N ARG A 138 18.17 12.12 -25.96
CA ARG A 138 19.35 12.95 -26.26
C ARG A 138 19.46 14.16 -25.33
N ILE A 139 18.33 14.76 -24.92
CA ILE A 139 18.31 15.82 -23.91
C ILE A 139 18.83 15.26 -22.57
N ALA A 140 18.31 14.12 -22.13
CA ALA A 140 18.78 13.46 -20.91
C ALA A 140 20.28 13.12 -21.01
N ALA A 141 20.74 12.61 -22.14
CA ALA A 141 22.14 12.30 -22.38
C ALA A 141 23.05 13.52 -22.22
N LYS A 142 22.66 14.67 -22.78
CA LYS A 142 23.41 15.93 -22.64
C LYS A 142 23.41 16.45 -21.20
N MET A 143 22.26 16.42 -20.53
CA MET A 143 22.15 16.92 -19.15
C MET A 143 22.93 16.07 -18.14
N GLN A 144 23.05 14.77 -18.41
CA GLN A 144 23.57 13.80 -17.46
C GLN A 144 24.94 13.23 -17.85
N GLY A 145 25.49 13.63 -19.00
CA GLY A 145 26.77 13.16 -19.54
C GLY A 145 26.75 11.70 -19.98
N LEU A 146 25.66 11.23 -20.59
CA LEU A 146 25.50 9.83 -21.01
C LEU A 146 26.06 9.58 -22.41
N SER A 147 26.58 8.38 -22.62
CA SER A 147 26.99 7.93 -23.96
C SER A 147 25.79 7.52 -24.82
N ASP A 148 25.99 7.54 -26.15
CA ASP A 148 24.97 7.03 -27.08
C ASP A 148 24.66 5.54 -26.82
N GLN A 149 25.66 4.77 -26.39
CA GLN A 149 25.48 3.36 -26.02
C GLN A 149 24.51 3.20 -24.84
N GLN A 150 24.61 4.06 -23.83
CA GLN A 150 23.69 4.06 -22.69
C GLN A 150 22.25 4.38 -23.12
N VAL A 151 22.10 5.37 -24.01
CA VAL A 151 20.80 5.75 -24.58
C VAL A 151 20.19 4.59 -25.37
N SER A 152 20.96 3.99 -26.28
CA SER A 152 20.52 2.85 -27.08
C SER A 152 20.16 1.64 -26.21
N ARG A 153 20.95 1.33 -25.18
CA ARG A 153 20.65 0.27 -24.21
C ARG A 153 19.32 0.53 -23.50
N ALA A 154 19.11 1.73 -22.96
CA ALA A 154 17.89 2.07 -22.24
C ALA A 154 16.64 1.95 -23.10
N LEU A 155 16.69 2.43 -24.36
CA LEU A 155 15.58 2.28 -25.31
C LEU A 155 15.31 0.82 -25.68
N ALA A 156 16.35 0.00 -25.77
CA ALA A 156 16.22 -1.43 -26.06
C ALA A 156 15.58 -2.19 -24.90
N LEU A 157 16.00 -1.94 -23.65
CA LEU A 157 15.45 -2.55 -22.45
C LEU A 157 13.93 -2.34 -22.35
N VAL A 158 13.45 -1.14 -22.68
CA VAL A 158 12.01 -0.82 -22.66
C VAL A 158 11.29 -1.10 -23.99
N ARG A 159 11.96 -1.74 -24.96
CA ARG A 159 11.40 -2.08 -26.28
C ARG A 159 10.79 -0.88 -27.01
N LEU A 160 11.48 0.27 -26.97
CA LEU A 160 11.08 1.50 -27.69
C LEU A 160 11.96 1.82 -28.90
N THR A 161 12.98 1.00 -29.19
CA THR A 161 13.93 1.24 -30.28
C THR A 161 13.25 1.49 -31.63
N GLU A 162 12.23 0.71 -31.99
CA GLU A 162 11.52 0.84 -33.27
C GLU A 162 10.59 2.07 -33.35
N HIS A 163 10.30 2.70 -32.21
CA HIS A 163 9.41 3.85 -32.12
C HIS A 163 10.13 5.14 -31.73
N LYS A 164 11.44 5.09 -31.51
CA LYS A 164 12.24 6.21 -30.98
C LYS A 164 12.13 7.47 -31.84
N ASP A 165 11.95 7.34 -33.15
CA ASP A 165 11.91 8.46 -34.10
C ASP A 165 10.49 9.03 -34.31
N ARG A 166 9.48 8.48 -33.60
CA ARG A 166 8.11 9.02 -33.58
C ARG A 166 7.95 10.07 -32.48
N LEU A 167 7.12 11.08 -32.73
CA LEU A 167 6.79 12.13 -31.76
C LEU A 167 6.10 11.55 -30.51
N VAL A 168 6.52 11.96 -29.32
CA VAL A 168 6.01 11.46 -28.04
C VAL A 168 4.53 11.80 -27.84
N ARG A 169 4.01 12.89 -28.42
CA ARG A 169 2.56 13.17 -28.37
C ARG A 169 1.72 12.09 -29.06
N THR A 170 2.30 11.32 -29.98
CA THR A 170 1.64 10.21 -30.69
C THR A 170 1.83 8.85 -30.00
N TYR A 171 2.58 8.80 -28.89
CA TYR A 171 2.77 7.59 -28.11
C TYR A 171 1.49 7.24 -27.35
N SER A 172 1.21 5.95 -27.26
CA SER A 172 0.24 5.44 -26.27
C SER A 172 0.73 5.74 -24.86
N LEU A 173 -0.15 5.61 -23.86
CA LEU A 173 0.25 5.79 -22.46
C LEU A 173 1.39 4.83 -22.06
N GLY A 174 1.30 3.55 -22.45
CA GLY A 174 2.36 2.57 -22.22
C GLY A 174 3.70 2.93 -22.87
N MET A 175 3.69 3.51 -24.07
CA MET A 175 4.93 3.99 -24.69
C MET A 175 5.52 5.21 -23.95
N LYS A 176 4.69 6.12 -23.43
CA LYS A 176 5.16 7.24 -22.59
C LYS A 176 5.75 6.73 -21.28
N GLN A 177 5.09 5.76 -20.65
CA GLN A 177 5.55 5.10 -19.44
C GLN A 177 6.92 4.46 -19.65
N ARG A 178 7.07 3.69 -20.72
CA ARG A 178 8.33 3.05 -21.12
C ARG A 178 9.42 4.06 -21.41
N LEU A 179 9.10 5.22 -22.00
CA LEU A 179 10.07 6.30 -22.17
C LEU A 179 10.53 6.86 -20.82
N GLY A 180 9.62 7.05 -19.87
CA GLY A 180 9.95 7.46 -18.51
C GLY A 180 10.87 6.47 -17.79
N ILE A 181 10.59 5.18 -17.93
CA ILE A 181 11.46 4.11 -17.39
C ILE A 181 12.82 4.11 -18.10
N ALA A 182 12.88 4.29 -19.42
CA ALA A 182 14.15 4.38 -20.15
C ALA A 182 15.01 5.56 -19.67
N LEU A 183 14.39 6.73 -19.43
CA LEU A 183 15.07 7.89 -18.87
C LEU A 183 15.65 7.60 -17.49
N ALA A 184 14.92 6.86 -16.64
CA ALA A 184 15.39 6.44 -15.34
C ALA A 184 16.53 5.40 -15.41
N LEU A 185 16.50 4.50 -16.40
CA LEU A 185 17.50 3.44 -16.60
C LEU A 185 18.77 3.91 -17.33
N ALA A 186 18.74 5.06 -18.00
CA ALA A 186 19.84 5.51 -18.87
C ALA A 186 21.19 5.65 -18.13
N ARG A 187 21.17 5.96 -16.83
CA ARG A 187 22.38 6.02 -15.99
C ARG A 187 22.92 4.66 -15.54
N GLN A 188 22.24 3.56 -15.86
CA GLN A 188 22.52 2.23 -15.32
C GLN A 188 22.50 2.24 -13.78
N PRO A 189 21.37 2.62 -13.17
CA PRO A 189 21.29 2.80 -11.73
C PRO A 189 21.37 1.47 -10.97
N GLU A 190 21.84 1.53 -9.73
CA GLU A 190 21.77 0.40 -8.78
C GLU A 190 20.43 0.36 -8.05
N LEU A 191 19.74 1.50 -7.98
CA LEU A 191 18.43 1.65 -7.37
C LEU A 191 17.46 2.32 -8.34
N LEU A 192 16.31 1.72 -8.56
CA LEU A 192 15.22 2.27 -9.38
C LEU A 192 14.00 2.52 -8.50
N ILE A 193 13.50 3.77 -8.46
CA ILE A 193 12.29 4.14 -7.69
C ILE A 193 11.18 4.57 -8.67
N LEU A 194 10.08 3.84 -8.68
CA LEU A 194 8.95 4.05 -9.60
C LEU A 194 7.65 4.29 -8.84
N ASP A 195 6.98 5.42 -9.09
CA ASP A 195 5.68 5.72 -8.52
C ASP A 195 4.56 5.32 -9.50
N GLU A 196 3.77 4.32 -9.14
CA GLU A 196 2.66 3.75 -9.92
C GLU A 196 2.99 3.50 -11.41
N PRO A 197 4.04 2.71 -11.73
CA PRO A 197 4.53 2.58 -13.09
C PRO A 197 3.58 1.87 -14.06
N THR A 198 2.54 1.21 -13.55
CA THR A 198 1.55 0.41 -14.29
C THR A 198 0.21 1.13 -14.44
N ASN A 199 0.05 2.31 -13.82
CA ASN A 199 -1.22 3.01 -13.79
C ASN A 199 -1.69 3.45 -15.19
N GLY A 200 -2.95 3.15 -15.50
CA GLY A 200 -3.57 3.46 -16.79
C GLY A 200 -3.11 2.60 -17.97
N LEU A 201 -2.29 1.57 -17.72
CA LEU A 201 -1.92 0.61 -18.76
C LEU A 201 -3.00 -0.45 -18.97
N ASP A 202 -3.03 -1.03 -20.15
CA ASP A 202 -3.80 -2.23 -20.44
C ASP A 202 -3.11 -3.47 -19.82
N PRO A 203 -3.81 -4.63 -19.71
CA PRO A 203 -3.23 -5.83 -19.09
C PRO A 203 -1.92 -6.29 -19.73
N ALA A 204 -1.76 -6.11 -21.05
CA ALA A 204 -0.53 -6.42 -21.76
C ALA A 204 0.62 -5.49 -21.35
N GLY A 205 0.39 -4.18 -21.26
CA GLY A 205 1.37 -3.21 -20.81
C GLY A 205 1.79 -3.40 -19.35
N ILE A 206 0.85 -3.75 -18.47
CA ILE A 206 1.15 -4.10 -17.07
C ILE A 206 2.11 -5.29 -17.02
N GLU A 207 1.81 -6.34 -17.79
CA GLU A 207 2.63 -7.55 -17.88
C GLU A 207 4.04 -7.28 -18.43
N GLU A 208 4.16 -6.41 -19.43
CA GLU A 208 5.46 -5.99 -19.98
C GLU A 208 6.32 -5.23 -18.97
N VAL A 209 5.73 -4.23 -18.28
CA VAL A 209 6.44 -3.45 -17.26
C VAL A 209 6.86 -4.37 -16.11
N ARG A 210 5.96 -5.23 -15.65
CA ARG A 210 6.22 -6.21 -14.59
C ARG A 210 7.45 -7.07 -14.92
N ARG A 211 7.46 -7.66 -16.12
CA ARG A 211 8.57 -8.50 -16.57
C ARG A 211 9.89 -7.74 -16.60
N LEU A 212 9.88 -6.52 -17.12
CA LEU A 212 11.07 -5.66 -17.12
C LEU A 212 11.60 -5.42 -15.70
N LEU A 213 10.73 -5.14 -14.71
CA LEU A 213 11.18 -4.88 -13.34
C LEU A 213 11.80 -6.12 -12.68
N VAL A 214 11.25 -7.30 -12.95
CA VAL A 214 11.81 -8.57 -12.47
C VAL A 214 13.16 -8.86 -13.14
N GLU A 215 13.25 -8.73 -14.47
CA GLU A 215 14.51 -8.92 -15.21
C GLU A 215 15.63 -7.99 -14.71
N LEU A 216 15.31 -6.72 -14.43
CA LEU A 216 16.26 -5.76 -13.83
C LEU A 216 16.72 -6.19 -12.43
N SER A 217 15.80 -6.73 -11.63
CA SER A 217 16.11 -7.24 -10.30
C SER A 217 17.03 -8.45 -10.35
N ASP A 218 16.80 -9.36 -11.30
CA ASP A 218 17.64 -10.54 -11.55
C ASP A 218 19.05 -10.13 -12.01
N GLU A 219 19.20 -8.99 -12.70
CA GLU A 219 20.48 -8.36 -13.03
C GLU A 219 21.15 -7.63 -11.84
N GLY A 220 20.52 -7.63 -10.66
CA GLY A 220 21.05 -7.05 -9.42
C GLY A 220 20.63 -5.60 -9.14
N VAL A 221 19.77 -5.01 -9.97
CA VAL A 221 19.21 -3.68 -9.70
C VAL A 221 18.19 -3.80 -8.57
N THR A 222 18.24 -2.90 -7.59
CA THR A 222 17.19 -2.84 -6.56
C THR A 222 16.03 -2.00 -7.08
N VAL A 223 14.81 -2.51 -7.04
CA VAL A 223 13.62 -1.82 -7.57
C VAL A 223 12.65 -1.55 -6.43
N MET A 224 12.30 -0.28 -6.20
CA MET A 224 11.18 0.10 -5.34
C MET A 224 10.03 0.58 -6.21
N VAL A 225 8.89 -0.09 -6.14
CA VAL A 225 7.70 0.22 -6.94
C VAL A 225 6.51 0.50 -6.02
N SER A 226 5.80 1.61 -6.22
CA SER A 226 4.53 1.85 -5.54
C SER A 226 3.37 1.30 -6.37
N SER A 227 2.36 0.79 -5.69
CA SER A 227 1.05 0.53 -6.28
C SER A 227 -0.04 0.65 -5.21
N HIS A 228 -1.27 0.90 -5.64
CA HIS A 228 -2.46 0.74 -4.82
C HIS A 228 -3.19 -0.58 -5.12
N LEU A 229 -2.74 -1.32 -6.14
CA LEU A 229 -3.27 -2.60 -6.56
C LEU A 229 -2.33 -3.71 -6.13
N LEU A 230 -2.84 -4.60 -5.30
CA LEU A 230 -2.07 -5.69 -4.73
C LEU A 230 -1.70 -6.75 -5.78
N ASP A 231 -2.61 -7.09 -6.69
CA ASP A 231 -2.40 -8.08 -7.75
C ASP A 231 -1.18 -7.78 -8.62
N GLU A 232 -0.89 -6.49 -8.84
CA GLU A 232 0.28 -6.05 -9.61
C GLU A 232 1.56 -6.42 -8.87
N ILE A 233 1.60 -6.12 -7.57
CA ILE A 233 2.76 -6.32 -6.71
C ILE A 233 2.97 -7.80 -6.42
N ASP A 234 1.92 -8.56 -6.13
CA ASP A 234 2.02 -9.97 -5.73
C ASP A 234 2.79 -10.82 -6.75
N ARG A 235 2.68 -10.45 -8.03
CA ARG A 235 3.31 -11.16 -9.16
C ARG A 235 4.74 -10.70 -9.46
N MET A 236 5.30 -9.76 -8.71
CA MET A 236 6.66 -9.24 -8.96
C MET A 236 7.50 -8.99 -7.71
N ALA A 237 6.88 -8.63 -6.60
CA ALA A 237 7.60 -8.22 -5.41
C ALA A 237 8.11 -9.43 -4.62
N SER A 238 9.39 -9.40 -4.30
CA SER A 238 10.01 -10.38 -3.38
C SER A 238 9.81 -9.96 -1.91
N THR A 239 9.76 -8.65 -1.68
CA THR A 239 9.48 -8.03 -0.38
C THR A 239 8.42 -6.97 -0.56
N LEU A 240 7.51 -6.83 0.39
CA LEU A 240 6.44 -5.86 0.35
C LEU A 240 6.38 -5.05 1.64
N GLY A 241 6.02 -3.77 1.52
CA GLY A 241 5.73 -2.87 2.61
C GLY A 241 4.34 -2.28 2.44
N ILE A 242 3.46 -2.49 3.42
CA ILE A 242 2.09 -1.97 3.39
C ILE A 242 2.03 -0.72 4.25
N LEU A 243 1.58 0.37 3.63
CA LEU A 243 1.43 1.69 4.23
C LEU A 243 -0.05 2.04 4.38
N SER A 244 -0.48 2.37 5.60
CA SER A 244 -1.82 2.87 5.87
C SER A 244 -1.74 4.11 6.76
N ALA A 245 -2.53 5.13 6.42
CA ALA A 245 -2.63 6.38 7.19
C ALA A 245 -1.25 6.98 7.61
N GLY A 246 -0.25 6.95 6.72
CA GLY A 246 1.08 7.49 6.97
C GLY A 246 2.04 6.58 7.75
N ARG A 247 1.60 5.38 8.15
CA ARG A 247 2.40 4.42 8.93
C ARG A 247 2.60 3.12 8.17
N LEU A 248 3.78 2.52 8.37
CA LEU A 248 4.06 1.17 7.88
C LEU A 248 3.35 0.18 8.80
N VAL A 249 2.36 -0.53 8.27
CA VAL A 249 1.59 -1.54 9.03
C VAL A 249 2.19 -2.94 8.88
N PHE A 250 2.90 -3.19 7.79
CA PHE A 250 3.60 -4.44 7.54
C PHE A 250 4.82 -4.21 6.64
N GLN A 251 5.88 -4.99 6.86
CA GLN A 251 7.00 -5.13 5.95
C GLN A 251 7.56 -6.54 6.05
N GLY A 252 7.78 -7.20 4.92
CA GLY A 252 8.28 -8.56 4.88
C GLY A 252 7.97 -9.24 3.55
N THR A 253 8.10 -10.55 3.52
CA THR A 253 7.73 -11.37 2.37
C THR A 253 6.23 -11.66 2.34
N ARG A 254 5.75 -12.14 1.19
CA ARG A 254 4.37 -12.65 1.06
C ARG A 254 4.08 -13.77 2.06
N ALA A 255 5.01 -14.69 2.25
CA ALA A 255 4.84 -15.81 3.18
C ALA A 255 4.65 -15.31 4.62
N GLU A 256 5.48 -14.36 5.06
CA GLU A 256 5.36 -13.74 6.38
C GLU A 256 4.04 -12.97 6.56
N LEU A 257 3.52 -12.36 5.49
CA LEU A 257 2.21 -11.70 5.53
C LEU A 257 1.08 -12.73 5.71
N MET A 258 1.14 -13.84 4.98
CA MET A 258 0.17 -14.93 5.06
C MET A 258 0.22 -15.68 6.39
N GLU A 259 1.40 -15.84 7.00
CA GLU A 259 1.53 -16.45 8.33
C GLU A 259 0.89 -15.61 9.44
N ARG A 260 0.82 -14.29 9.24
CA ARG A 260 0.19 -13.36 10.18
C ARG A 260 -1.32 -13.23 9.97
N SER A 261 -1.87 -13.76 8.88
CA SER A 261 -3.30 -13.69 8.63
C SER A 261 -4.05 -14.78 9.38
N VAL A 262 -5.24 -14.43 9.88
CA VAL A 262 -6.14 -15.40 10.50
C VAL A 262 -7.00 -16.02 9.40
N PRO A 263 -6.96 -17.36 9.20
CA PRO A 263 -7.78 -18.00 8.17
C PRO A 263 -9.27 -17.72 8.34
N ASP A 264 -9.96 -17.67 7.21
CA ASP A 264 -11.41 -17.61 7.18
C ASP A 264 -12.02 -18.98 7.44
N VAL A 265 -13.29 -18.99 7.80
CA VAL A 265 -14.06 -20.22 7.97
C VAL A 265 -15.19 -20.25 6.96
N LEU A 266 -15.22 -21.29 6.15
CA LEU A 266 -16.36 -21.61 5.30
C LEU A 266 -17.24 -22.63 6.02
N VAL A 267 -18.48 -22.23 6.29
CA VAL A 267 -19.54 -23.09 6.81
C VAL A 267 -20.43 -23.52 5.65
N VAL A 268 -20.33 -24.77 5.24
CA VAL A 268 -21.18 -25.38 4.22
C VAL A 268 -22.46 -25.89 4.87
N THR A 269 -23.59 -25.33 4.47
CA THR A 269 -24.90 -25.63 5.06
C THR A 269 -26.00 -25.43 4.03
N PRO A 270 -27.07 -26.24 4.05
CA PRO A 270 -28.26 -25.98 3.24
C PRO A 270 -29.05 -24.76 3.72
N THR A 271 -28.75 -24.24 4.93
CA THR A 271 -29.46 -23.11 5.55
C THR A 271 -28.52 -21.93 5.86
N PRO A 272 -27.89 -21.32 4.84
CA PRO A 272 -26.89 -20.27 5.03
C PRO A 272 -27.42 -19.04 5.78
N GLN A 273 -28.71 -18.73 5.68
CA GLN A 273 -29.31 -17.62 6.42
C GLN A 273 -29.33 -17.84 7.94
N ALA A 274 -29.40 -19.09 8.40
CA ALA A 274 -29.38 -19.39 9.83
C ALA A 274 -28.00 -19.11 10.46
N VAL A 275 -26.92 -19.24 9.67
CA VAL A 275 -25.55 -18.91 10.09
C VAL A 275 -25.36 -17.40 10.24
N LEU A 276 -26.06 -16.60 9.43
CA LEU A 276 -26.01 -15.13 9.48
C LEU A 276 -26.84 -14.53 10.62
N ASN A 277 -27.48 -15.34 11.46
CA ASN A 277 -28.28 -14.86 12.57
C ASN A 277 -27.39 -14.03 13.54
N PRO A 278 -27.74 -12.76 13.80
CA PRO A 278 -27.00 -11.90 14.73
C PRO A 278 -26.77 -12.53 16.11
N GLN A 279 -27.69 -13.37 16.60
CA GLN A 279 -27.54 -14.04 17.90
C GLN A 279 -26.47 -15.13 17.88
N VAL A 280 -26.34 -15.85 16.77
CA VAL A 280 -25.32 -16.89 16.58
C VAL A 280 -23.94 -16.25 16.52
N LEU A 281 -23.83 -15.17 15.74
CA LEU A 281 -22.57 -14.47 15.44
C LEU A 281 -22.17 -13.43 16.51
N ALA A 282 -23.05 -13.13 17.46
CA ALA A 282 -22.79 -12.14 18.51
C ALA A 282 -21.52 -12.47 19.32
N GLY A 283 -20.57 -11.55 19.31
CA GLY A 283 -19.28 -11.70 20.01
C GLY A 283 -18.25 -12.59 19.29
N LEU A 284 -18.64 -13.26 18.19
CA LEU A 284 -17.73 -14.05 17.35
C LEU A 284 -17.18 -13.26 16.16
N VAL A 285 -17.90 -12.22 15.72
CA VAL A 285 -17.50 -11.28 14.67
C VAL A 285 -17.68 -9.83 15.15
N PRO A 286 -16.94 -8.87 14.57
CA PRO A 286 -17.04 -7.46 14.95
C PRO A 286 -18.46 -6.92 14.86
N THR A 287 -18.90 -6.11 15.83
CA THR A 287 -20.27 -5.56 15.89
C THR A 287 -20.65 -4.76 14.62
N GLN A 288 -19.66 -4.14 13.97
CA GLN A 288 -19.84 -3.41 12.71
C GLN A 288 -20.22 -4.34 11.55
N ALA A 289 -19.67 -5.56 11.52
CA ALA A 289 -20.01 -6.59 10.54
C ALA A 289 -21.44 -7.11 10.72
N LEU A 290 -21.90 -7.24 11.98
CA LEU A 290 -23.30 -7.57 12.27
C LEU A 290 -24.27 -6.46 11.80
N ALA A 291 -23.91 -5.19 11.98
CA ALA A 291 -24.76 -4.07 11.59
C ALA A 291 -25.01 -4.03 10.06
N ALA A 292 -23.98 -4.36 9.26
CA ALA A 292 -24.11 -4.46 7.80
C ALA A 292 -25.10 -5.56 7.37
N LEU A 293 -25.13 -6.70 8.07
CA LEU A 293 -26.08 -7.79 7.81
C LEU A 293 -27.53 -7.37 8.09
N THR A 294 -27.76 -6.56 9.13
CA THR A 294 -29.11 -6.05 9.45
C THR A 294 -29.60 -4.99 8.46
N ALA A 295 -28.70 -4.20 7.88
CA ALA A 295 -29.04 -3.17 6.89
C ALA A 295 -29.41 -3.77 5.51
N ALA A 296 -28.78 -4.90 5.14
CA ALA A 296 -29.10 -5.62 3.91
C ALA A 296 -30.43 -6.41 3.96
N GLY A 297 -31.08 -6.47 5.14
CA GLY A 297 -32.31 -7.23 5.37
C GLY A 297 -33.62 -6.42 5.35
N ALA A 298 -33.60 -5.13 5.01
CA ALA A 298 -34.82 -4.34 4.86
C ALA A 298 -35.41 -4.53 3.45
N PRO A 299 -36.64 -5.06 3.29
CA PRO A 299 -37.26 -5.19 1.99
C PRO A 299 -37.80 -3.83 1.53
N ASP A 300 -37.07 -3.12 0.67
CA ASP A 300 -37.63 -2.00 -0.09
C ASP A 300 -38.52 -2.56 -1.21
N ALA A 301 -39.82 -2.56 -0.95
CA ALA A 301 -40.85 -2.93 -1.91
C ALA A 301 -41.11 -1.81 -2.92
N SER A 302 -40.15 -1.48 -3.78
CA SER A 302 -40.38 -0.80 -5.08
C SER A 302 -39.08 -0.52 -5.85
N ALA A 303 -38.54 -1.50 -6.58
CA ALA A 303 -37.67 -1.22 -7.73
C ALA A 303 -37.63 -2.41 -8.70
N SER A 304 -38.03 -2.17 -9.95
CA SER A 304 -37.98 -3.11 -11.08
C SER A 304 -36.54 -3.56 -11.41
N PRO A 305 -36.35 -4.73 -12.06
CA PRO A 305 -35.04 -5.32 -12.27
C PRO A 305 -34.34 -4.62 -13.44
N ASN A 306 -33.14 -4.08 -13.20
CA ASN A 306 -32.25 -3.61 -14.26
C ASN A 306 -30.97 -4.46 -14.24
N PRO A 307 -30.66 -5.26 -15.28
CA PRO A 307 -29.51 -6.15 -15.30
C PRO A 307 -28.30 -5.38 -15.83
N THR A 308 -27.77 -4.43 -15.06
CA THR A 308 -26.46 -3.78 -15.29
C THR A 308 -26.15 -2.88 -14.10
N ALA A 309 -25.79 -3.49 -12.97
CA ALA A 309 -25.18 -2.78 -11.86
C ALA A 309 -23.84 -3.45 -11.56
N VAL A 310 -22.77 -2.74 -11.92
CA VAL A 310 -21.40 -2.97 -11.46
C VAL A 310 -21.41 -2.89 -9.92
N PRO A 311 -20.75 -3.80 -9.18
CA PRO A 311 -20.76 -3.74 -7.73
C PRO A 311 -20.03 -2.47 -7.27
N VAL A 312 -20.75 -1.65 -6.52
CA VAL A 312 -20.24 -0.44 -5.88
C VAL A 312 -19.35 -0.85 -4.70
N THR A 313 -18.14 -0.32 -4.69
CA THR A 313 -17.13 -0.39 -3.63
C THR A 313 -17.72 -0.18 -2.22
N GLY A 314 -17.56 -1.15 -1.32
CA GLY A 314 -17.88 -0.98 0.10
C GLY A 314 -17.74 -2.23 0.98
N SER A 315 -16.65 -2.29 1.77
CA SER A 315 -16.50 -3.04 3.04
C SER A 315 -16.53 -4.58 3.00
N ALA A 316 -15.40 -5.20 2.63
CA ALA A 316 -15.16 -6.65 2.74
C ALA A 316 -14.79 -7.09 4.19
N THR A 317 -15.61 -6.79 5.20
CA THR A 317 -15.28 -7.05 6.62
C THR A 317 -16.31 -7.88 7.39
N GLY A 318 -17.24 -8.55 6.70
CA GLY A 318 -18.30 -9.31 7.35
C GLY A 318 -18.58 -10.68 6.73
N PRO A 319 -19.38 -11.51 7.43
CA PRO A 319 -19.84 -12.79 6.92
C PRO A 319 -20.49 -12.63 5.55
N THR A 320 -20.07 -13.44 4.57
CA THR A 320 -20.51 -13.32 3.18
C THR A 320 -21.15 -14.63 2.72
N LEU A 321 -22.27 -14.54 2.00
CA LEU A 321 -22.91 -15.70 1.39
C LEU A 321 -22.08 -16.22 0.22
N THR A 322 -21.93 -17.54 0.15
CA THR A 322 -21.30 -18.25 -0.96
C THR A 322 -22.29 -19.25 -1.55
N PRO A 323 -22.08 -19.74 -2.78
CA PRO A 323 -22.98 -20.75 -3.37
C PRO A 323 -23.15 -22.03 -2.54
N GLN A 324 -22.22 -22.33 -1.63
CA GLN A 324 -22.20 -23.54 -0.83
C GLN A 324 -22.53 -23.29 0.65
N GLY A 325 -22.67 -22.03 1.10
CA GLY A 325 -22.82 -21.71 2.52
C GLY A 325 -22.42 -20.29 2.89
N VAL A 326 -21.72 -20.12 4.00
CA VAL A 326 -21.30 -18.81 4.54
C VAL A 326 -19.80 -18.77 4.83
N ARG A 327 -19.10 -17.77 4.30
CA ARG A 327 -17.70 -17.47 4.61
C ARG A 327 -17.65 -16.42 5.71
N ILE A 328 -16.92 -16.70 6.79
CA ILE A 328 -16.76 -15.78 7.92
C ILE A 328 -15.28 -15.43 8.10
N PRO A 329 -14.92 -14.14 8.05
CA PRO A 329 -13.52 -13.75 8.04
C PRO A 329 -12.85 -13.85 9.42
N GLY A 330 -11.58 -14.26 9.42
CA GLY A 330 -10.65 -14.09 10.54
C GLY A 330 -11.02 -14.77 11.86
N MET A 331 -11.30 -16.08 11.85
CA MET A 331 -11.62 -16.82 13.07
C MET A 331 -10.45 -17.67 13.60
N SER A 332 -10.15 -17.49 14.88
CA SER A 332 -9.25 -18.36 15.64
C SER A 332 -9.83 -19.77 15.80
N LYS A 333 -9.00 -20.77 16.13
CA LYS A 333 -9.47 -22.16 16.31
C LYS A 333 -10.52 -22.26 17.43
N GLU A 334 -10.32 -21.51 18.50
CA GLU A 334 -11.21 -21.43 19.65
C GLU A 334 -12.56 -20.82 19.25
N THR A 335 -12.53 -19.73 18.48
CA THR A 335 -13.73 -19.07 17.94
C THR A 335 -14.47 -19.97 16.94
N VAL A 336 -13.76 -20.76 16.12
CA VAL A 336 -14.38 -21.76 15.22
C VAL A 336 -15.14 -22.82 16.03
N ALA A 337 -14.52 -23.35 17.08
CA ALA A 337 -15.15 -24.36 17.92
C ALA A 337 -16.43 -23.82 18.60
N GLU A 338 -16.37 -22.58 19.09
CA GLU A 338 -17.54 -21.90 19.65
C GLU A 338 -18.64 -21.66 18.62
N LEU A 339 -18.29 -21.23 17.41
CA LEU A 339 -19.24 -21.07 16.30
C LEU A 339 -19.95 -22.39 15.99
N ILE A 340 -19.21 -23.49 15.85
CA ILE A 340 -19.77 -24.82 15.56
C ILE A 340 -20.77 -25.21 16.67
N ASN A 341 -20.39 -25.05 17.94
CA ASN A 341 -21.27 -25.38 19.06
C ASN A 341 -22.57 -24.55 19.06
N ARG A 342 -22.49 -23.26 18.74
CA ARG A 342 -23.67 -22.38 18.66
C ARG A 342 -24.57 -22.74 17.48
N LEU A 343 -24.00 -23.05 16.32
CA LEU A 343 -24.75 -23.46 15.13
C LEU A 343 -25.50 -24.78 15.38
N VAL A 344 -24.83 -25.77 15.96
CA VAL A 344 -25.45 -27.04 16.32
C VAL A 344 -26.54 -26.85 17.38
N SER A 345 -26.29 -26.03 18.40
CA SER A 345 -27.29 -25.74 19.46
C SER A 345 -28.51 -24.99 18.92
N ALA A 346 -28.33 -24.19 17.88
CA ALA A 346 -29.40 -23.50 17.17
C ALA A 346 -30.13 -24.41 16.15
N GLY A 347 -29.74 -25.68 16.03
CA GLY A 347 -30.34 -26.65 15.11
C GLY A 347 -29.98 -26.41 13.65
N VAL A 348 -28.88 -25.70 13.36
CA VAL A 348 -28.41 -25.47 11.99
C VAL A 348 -27.74 -26.73 11.47
N GLU A 349 -28.23 -27.25 10.34
CA GLU A 349 -27.63 -28.41 9.68
C GLU A 349 -26.29 -28.01 9.04
N LEU A 350 -25.20 -28.69 9.43
CA LEU A 350 -23.85 -28.43 8.94
C LEU A 350 -23.39 -29.61 8.09
N HIS A 351 -23.05 -29.36 6.82
CA HIS A 351 -22.46 -30.37 5.95
C HIS A 351 -20.95 -30.42 6.11
N GLU A 352 -20.30 -29.25 6.19
CA GLU A 352 -18.85 -29.15 6.31
C GLU A 352 -18.48 -27.80 6.96
N VAL A 353 -17.44 -27.79 7.79
CA VAL A 353 -16.82 -26.55 8.26
C VAL A 353 -15.33 -26.66 8.01
N ARG A 354 -14.82 -25.82 7.12
CA ARG A 354 -13.41 -25.83 6.73
C ARG A 354 -12.78 -24.46 6.88
N ARG A 355 -11.48 -24.45 7.15
CA ARG A 355 -10.68 -23.22 7.18
C ARG A 355 -10.13 -22.96 5.79
N GLU A 356 -10.36 -21.77 5.28
CA GLU A 356 -9.82 -21.31 4.00
C GLU A 356 -8.77 -20.24 4.27
N ALA A 357 -7.60 -20.38 3.66
CA ALA A 357 -6.60 -19.32 3.73
C ALA A 357 -7.16 -18.05 3.12
N GLN A 358 -6.96 -16.92 3.79
CA GLN A 358 -7.32 -15.62 3.25
C GLN A 358 -6.52 -15.36 1.96
N SER A 359 -7.16 -14.69 0.99
CA SER A 359 -6.39 -14.15 -0.12
C SER A 359 -5.51 -13.00 0.38
N LEU A 360 -4.44 -12.69 -0.35
CA LEU A 360 -3.58 -11.55 -0.04
C LEU A 360 -4.38 -10.23 -0.03
N GLU A 361 -5.39 -10.12 -0.91
CA GLU A 361 -6.27 -8.96 -0.99
C GLU A 361 -7.11 -8.80 0.26
N ASP A 362 -7.67 -9.90 0.78
CA ASP A 362 -8.43 -9.90 2.04
C ASP A 362 -7.54 -9.41 3.20
N VAL A 363 -6.31 -9.93 3.31
CA VAL A 363 -5.35 -9.53 4.35
C VAL A 363 -5.00 -8.04 4.24
N PHE A 364 -4.78 -7.56 3.01
CA PHE A 364 -4.51 -6.14 2.76
C PHE A 364 -5.69 -5.25 3.14
N MET A 365 -6.92 -5.66 2.81
CA MET A 365 -8.13 -4.92 3.15
C MET A 365 -8.37 -4.88 4.66
N ASP A 366 -8.13 -5.98 5.36
CA ASP A 366 -8.20 -6.01 6.84
C ASP A 366 -7.14 -5.08 7.46
N LEU A 367 -5.88 -5.17 7.00
CA LEU A 367 -4.78 -4.33 7.47
C LEU A 367 -5.02 -2.84 7.25
N THR A 368 -5.54 -2.46 6.09
CA THR A 368 -5.74 -1.06 5.72
C THR A 368 -7.07 -0.51 6.24
N GLY A 369 -8.10 -1.35 6.37
CA GLY A 369 -9.44 -0.99 6.85
C GLY A 369 -9.55 -0.91 8.38
N ARG A 370 -8.81 -1.72 9.14
CA ARG A 370 -8.82 -1.70 10.62
C ARG A 370 -7.83 -0.73 11.25
N GLY A 371 -7.18 0.12 10.46
CA GLY A 371 -6.15 1.03 10.96
C GLY A 371 -4.84 0.33 11.38
N GLY A 372 -4.51 -0.81 10.77
CA GLY A 372 -3.20 -1.46 10.94
C GLY A 372 -3.09 -2.47 12.09
N VAL A 373 -4.19 -3.08 12.52
CA VAL A 373 -4.16 -4.14 13.55
C VAL A 373 -4.30 -5.50 12.86
N LEU A 374 -3.27 -6.34 13.00
CA LEU A 374 -3.30 -7.78 12.68
C LEU A 374 -3.94 -8.55 13.83
#